data_AF-A0A6V2JND5-F1
#
_entry.id   AF-A0A6V2JND5-F1
#
_cell.length_a   1.000
_cell.length_b   1.000
_cell.length_c   1.000
_cell.angle_alpha   90.00
_cell.angle_beta   90.00
_cell.angle_gamma   90.00
#
_symmetry.space_group_name_H-M   'P 1'
#
loop_
_entity.id
_entity.type
_entity.pdbx_description
1 polymer ?
#
loop_
_entity_poly.entity_id
_entity_poly.type
_entity_poly.pdbx_seq_one_letter_code
_entity_poly.pdbx_strand_id
1 'polypeptide(L)'
;MITIAEGVEFDTIAREWRCKWSPDAEKASLVSAQKALESVLATVKDVDGVKKVDRVVCGGCLDFKIVTSLQADKFGEWEKASFAPEAEFLEKIKAIDGITEVETQTYTIMPM
;
A
#
# COMPACT_ATOMS: atom_id res chain seq x y z
N MET A 1 -8.12 21.17 1.98
CA MET A 1 -8.88 20.16 2.73
C MET A 1 -10.16 19.88 1.98
N ILE A 2 -10.60 18.62 1.97
CA ILE A 2 -11.84 18.16 1.35
C ILE A 2 -12.78 17.72 2.48
N THR A 3 -14.01 18.21 2.45
CA THR A 3 -15.03 17.90 3.47
C THR A 3 -15.86 16.69 3.02
N ILE A 4 -15.97 15.67 3.88
CA ILE A 4 -16.87 14.51 3.66
C ILE A 4 -18.24 14.79 4.29
N ALA A 5 -18.23 15.28 5.52
CA ALA A 5 -19.41 15.63 6.32
C ALA A 5 -19.03 16.74 7.30
N GLU A 6 -20.02 17.32 8.00
CA GLU A 6 -19.79 18.35 9.00
C GLU A 6 -18.77 17.87 10.06
N GLY A 7 -17.66 18.62 10.20
CA GLY A 7 -16.57 18.29 11.12
C GLY A 7 -15.66 17.13 10.70
N VAL A 8 -15.86 16.55 9.50
CA VAL A 8 -15.05 15.44 8.97
C VAL A 8 -14.40 15.87 7.67
N GLU A 9 -13.11 16.20 7.76
CA GLU A 9 -12.30 16.72 6.66
C GLU A 9 -11.01 15.91 6.51
N PHE A 10 -10.41 15.96 5.33
CA PHE A 10 -9.12 15.32 5.07
C PHE A 10 -8.27 16.13 4.08
N ASP A 11 -6.97 15.90 4.11
CA ASP A 11 -6.00 16.49 3.17
C ASP A 11 -5.13 15.42 2.48
N THR A 12 -5.31 14.16 2.86
CA THR A 12 -4.49 13.03 2.44
C THR A 12 -5.38 11.85 2.09
N ILE A 13 -5.08 11.17 0.99
CA ILE A 13 -5.69 9.88 0.63
C ILE A 13 -4.58 8.83 0.63
N ALA A 14 -4.85 7.69 1.22
CA ALA A 14 -3.94 6.56 1.25
C ALA A 14 -4.46 5.41 0.38
N ARG A 15 -3.54 4.79 -0.35
CA ARG A 15 -3.73 3.51 -1.03
C ARG A 15 -2.95 2.44 -0.27
N GLU A 16 -3.67 1.47 0.27
CA GLU A 16 -3.11 0.31 0.96
C GLU A 16 -3.07 -0.90 0.02
N TRP A 17 -1.90 -1.53 -0.09
CA TRP A 17 -1.75 -2.89 -0.62
C TRP A 17 -1.48 -3.81 0.56
N ARG A 18 -2.21 -4.92 0.66
CA ARG A 18 -2.07 -5.83 1.78
C ARG A 18 -2.13 -7.28 1.36
N CYS A 19 -1.47 -8.12 2.15
CA CYS A 19 -1.59 -9.57 2.10
C CYS A 19 -1.27 -10.19 3.45
N LYS A 20 -1.60 -11.46 3.61
CA LYS A 20 -1.11 -12.30 4.71
C LYS A 20 0.15 -13.04 4.29
N TRP A 21 1.12 -13.12 5.18
CA TRP A 21 2.33 -13.92 5.01
C TRP A 21 2.31 -15.15 5.93
N SER A 22 2.94 -16.24 5.49
CA SER A 22 3.10 -17.43 6.32
C SER A 22 4.36 -17.35 7.21
N PRO A 23 4.27 -17.71 8.50
CA PRO A 23 5.43 -17.84 9.38
C PRO A 23 6.29 -19.08 9.11
N ASP A 24 5.85 -19.96 8.22
CA ASP A 24 6.56 -21.19 7.85
C ASP A 24 7.86 -20.90 7.08
N ALA A 25 8.69 -21.93 6.92
CA ALA A 25 9.94 -21.87 6.17
C ALA A 25 10.81 -20.65 6.55
N GLU A 26 10.96 -20.40 7.85
CA GLU A 26 11.71 -19.26 8.39
C GLU A 26 11.22 -17.90 7.86
N LYS A 27 9.90 -17.76 7.65
CA LYS A 27 9.23 -16.56 7.12
C LYS A 27 9.64 -16.23 5.68
N ALA A 28 9.94 -17.23 4.86
CA ALA A 28 10.36 -17.04 3.47
C ALA A 28 9.37 -16.18 2.65
N SER A 29 8.06 -16.35 2.87
CA SER A 29 7.03 -15.56 2.19
C SER A 29 7.16 -14.04 2.46
N LEU A 30 7.45 -13.66 3.71
CA LEU A 30 7.67 -12.28 4.13
C LEU A 30 8.95 -11.69 3.51
N VAL A 31 10.02 -12.48 3.43
CA VAL A 31 11.28 -12.07 2.77
C VAL A 31 11.04 -11.82 1.28
N SER A 32 10.30 -12.71 0.61
CA SER A 32 9.95 -12.54 -0.80
C SER A 32 9.05 -11.33 -1.03
N ALA A 33 8.08 -11.09 -0.15
CA ALA A 33 7.20 -9.92 -0.23
C ALA A 33 7.99 -8.61 -0.06
N GLN A 34 8.98 -8.59 0.83
CA GLN A 34 9.89 -7.44 0.98
C GLN A 34 10.69 -7.18 -0.31
N LYS A 35 11.24 -8.21 -0.96
CA LYS A 35 11.95 -8.05 -2.23
C LYS A 35 11.03 -7.56 -3.36
N ALA A 36 9.79 -8.04 -3.40
CA ALA A 36 8.80 -7.55 -4.34
C ALA A 36 8.53 -6.04 -4.14
N LEU A 37 8.40 -5.59 -2.89
CA LEU A 37 8.25 -4.16 -2.57
C LEU A 37 9.47 -3.36 -3.01
N GLU A 38 10.69 -3.82 -2.69
CA GLU A 38 11.94 -3.13 -3.06
C GLU A 38 12.05 -2.89 -4.57
N SER A 39 11.53 -3.82 -5.38
CA SER A 39 11.57 -3.70 -6.85
C SER A 39 10.70 -2.57 -7.42
N VAL A 40 9.69 -2.11 -6.68
CA VAL A 40 8.75 -1.06 -7.13
C VAL A 40 8.83 0.22 -6.29
N LEU A 41 9.52 0.18 -5.14
CA LEU A 41 9.49 1.24 -4.12
C LEU A 41 9.95 2.60 -4.66
N ALA A 42 10.96 2.62 -5.53
CA ALA A 42 11.45 3.86 -6.14
C ALA A 42 10.35 4.51 -6.98
N THR A 43 9.71 3.74 -7.86
CA THR A 43 8.60 4.19 -8.71
C THR A 43 7.40 4.66 -7.87
N VAL A 44 7.04 3.94 -6.81
CA VAL A 44 5.96 4.36 -5.90
C VAL A 44 6.27 5.71 -5.27
N LYS A 45 7.51 5.93 -4.81
CA LYS A 45 7.92 7.19 -4.17
C LYS A 45 8.00 8.37 -5.13
N ASP A 46 8.15 8.11 -6.42
CA ASP A 46 8.26 9.13 -7.47
C ASP A 46 6.88 9.62 -7.97
N VAL A 47 5.78 8.96 -7.57
CA VAL A 47 4.43 9.41 -7.89
C VAL A 47 4.20 10.81 -7.33
N ASP A 48 3.71 11.72 -8.19
CA ASP A 48 3.46 13.11 -7.81
C ASP A 48 2.48 13.20 -6.64
N GLY A 49 2.81 14.03 -5.65
CA GLY A 49 2.02 14.22 -4.44
C GLY A 49 2.23 13.17 -3.34
N VAL A 50 3.10 12.15 -3.51
CA VAL A 50 3.43 11.22 -2.42
C VAL A 50 4.03 11.97 -1.24
N LYS A 51 3.37 11.86 -0.09
CA LYS A 51 3.85 12.40 1.18
C LYS A 51 4.76 11.39 1.88
N LYS A 52 4.35 10.11 1.88
CA LYS A 52 5.07 9.01 2.53
C LYS A 52 4.59 7.64 2.05
N VAL A 53 5.46 6.65 2.26
CA VAL A 53 5.16 5.23 2.06
C VAL A 53 5.57 4.49 3.33
N ASP A 54 4.59 3.90 4.01
CA ASP A 54 4.81 3.14 5.25
C ASP A 54 4.66 1.64 4.97
N ARG A 55 5.61 0.84 5.44
CA ARG A 55 5.48 -0.62 5.49
C ARG A 55 5.06 -1.06 6.89
N VAL A 56 3.95 -1.77 7.00
CA VAL A 56 3.46 -2.33 8.25
C VAL A 56 3.58 -3.85 8.21
N VAL A 57 4.20 -4.43 9.24
CA VAL A 57 4.30 -5.89 9.41
C VAL A 57 3.72 -6.26 10.76
N CYS A 58 2.66 -7.06 10.76
CA CYS A 58 1.97 -7.51 11.96
C CYS A 58 2.41 -8.93 12.32
N GLY A 59 3.15 -9.11 13.42
CA GLY A 59 3.61 -10.43 13.85
C GLY A 59 2.50 -11.37 14.37
N GLY A 60 1.38 -10.83 14.84
CA GLY A 60 0.27 -11.63 15.37
C GLY A 60 -0.78 -12.00 14.32
N CYS A 61 -1.18 -11.03 13.51
CA CYS A 61 -2.21 -11.19 12.49
C CYS A 61 -1.65 -11.49 11.10
N LEU A 62 -0.32 -11.59 10.99
CA LEU A 62 0.42 -11.95 9.78
C LEU A 62 0.18 -11.02 8.58
N ASP A 63 -0.20 -9.76 8.80
CA ASP A 63 -0.32 -8.77 7.75
C ASP A 63 1.05 -8.26 7.29
N PHE A 64 1.19 -8.11 5.96
CA PHE A 64 2.20 -7.30 5.30
C PHE A 64 1.46 -6.22 4.50
N LYS A 65 1.69 -4.95 4.84
CA LYS A 65 0.97 -3.81 4.25
C LYS A 65 1.92 -2.75 3.75
N ILE A 66 1.58 -2.16 2.63
CA ILE A 66 2.21 -0.97 2.08
C ILE A 66 1.13 0.10 2.03
N VAL A 67 1.33 1.20 2.74
CA VAL A 67 0.42 2.34 2.78
C VAL A 67 1.09 3.52 2.10
N THR A 68 0.63 3.85 0.90
CA THR A 68 1.11 5.01 0.13
C THR A 68 0.17 6.18 0.38
N SER A 69 0.63 7.19 1.10
CA SER A 69 -0.14 8.39 1.44
C SER A 69 0.18 9.52 0.46
N LEU A 70 -0.84 10.03 -0.21
CA LEU A 70 -0.76 11.05 -1.26
C LEU A 70 -1.55 12.31 -0.87
N GLN A 71 -1.14 13.47 -1.39
CA GLN A 71 -1.96 14.68 -1.39
C GLN A 71 -3.31 14.41 -2.08
N ALA A 72 -4.41 14.83 -1.45
CA ALA A 72 -5.75 14.47 -1.90
C ALA A 72 -6.10 15.02 -3.30
N ASP A 73 -5.60 16.20 -3.66
CA ASP A 73 -5.79 16.84 -4.97
C ASP A 73 -4.97 16.19 -6.09
N LYS A 74 -3.90 15.46 -5.75
CA LYS A 74 -3.07 14.69 -6.68
C LYS A 74 -3.53 13.25 -6.89
N PHE A 75 -4.35 12.71 -5.99
CA PHE A 75 -4.72 11.30 -5.99
C PHE A 75 -5.45 10.87 -7.27
N GLY A 76 -6.32 11.74 -7.81
CA GLY A 76 -7.05 11.45 -9.03
C GLY A 76 -6.16 11.27 -10.28
N GLU A 77 -4.95 11.83 -10.30
CA GLU A 77 -4.00 11.61 -11.40
C GLU A 77 -3.38 10.20 -11.32
N TRP A 78 -3.04 9.76 -10.11
CA TRP A 78 -2.52 8.41 -9.87
C TRP A 78 -3.58 7.32 -10.10
N GLU A 79 -4.84 7.59 -9.72
CA GLU A 79 -5.97 6.69 -10.00
C GLU A 79 -6.20 6.49 -11.51
N LYS A 80 -6.12 7.56 -12.32
CA LYS A 80 -6.20 7.46 -13.79
C LYS A 80 -5.05 6.64 -14.38
N ALA A 81 -3.89 6.66 -13.73
CA ALA A 81 -2.76 5.79 -14.05
C ALA A 81 -2.90 4.36 -13.49
N SER A 82 -4.10 3.96 -13.04
CA SER A 82 -4.40 2.64 -12.44
C SER A 82 -3.48 2.31 -11.25
N PHE A 83 -3.14 3.33 -10.46
CA PHE A 83 -2.25 3.22 -9.30
C PHE A 83 -0.86 2.63 -9.62
N ALA A 84 -0.36 2.80 -10.86
CA ALA A 84 0.95 2.27 -11.24
C ALA A 84 2.03 2.63 -10.21
N PRO A 85 2.87 1.67 -9.76
CA PRO A 85 3.07 0.30 -10.27
C PRO A 85 2.26 -0.81 -9.55
N GLU A 86 1.07 -0.52 -9.00
CA GLU A 86 0.25 -1.47 -8.22
C GLU A 86 0.07 -2.83 -8.89
N ALA A 87 -0.30 -2.87 -10.18
CA ALA A 87 -0.53 -4.12 -10.88
C ALA A 87 0.71 -5.04 -10.90
N GLU A 88 1.90 -4.47 -11.16
CA GLU A 88 3.16 -5.21 -11.17
C GLU A 88 3.49 -5.78 -9.77
N PHE A 89 3.29 -4.98 -8.73
CA PHE A 89 3.49 -5.43 -7.35
C PHE A 89 2.53 -6.55 -6.97
N LEU A 90 1.24 -6.40 -7.27
CA LEU A 90 0.22 -7.40 -6.93
C LEU A 90 0.44 -8.73 -7.66
N GLU A 91 0.91 -8.69 -8.92
CA GLU A 91 1.29 -9.90 -9.66
C GLU A 91 2.43 -10.64 -8.96
N LYS A 92 3.51 -9.92 -8.61
CA LYS A 92 4.65 -10.49 -7.88
C LYS A 92 4.23 -11.09 -6.54
N ILE A 93 3.40 -10.39 -5.78
CA ILE A 93 2.95 -10.85 -4.46
C ILE A 93 2.08 -12.11 -4.55
N LYS A 94 1.15 -12.18 -5.51
CA LYS A 94 0.26 -13.34 -5.69
C LYS A 94 1.01 -14.60 -6.12
N ALA A 95 2.20 -14.46 -6.71
CA ALA A 95 3.03 -15.58 -7.13
C ALA A 95 3.90 -16.17 -5.99
N ILE A 96 3.92 -15.55 -4.81
CA ILE A 96 4.75 -16.01 -3.69
C ILE A 96 4.02 -17.11 -2.92
N ASP A 97 4.64 -18.29 -2.81
CA ASP A 97 4.16 -19.36 -1.96
C ASP A 97 4.04 -18.91 -0.49
N GLY A 98 2.89 -19.20 0.11
CA GLY A 98 2.58 -18.81 1.50
C GLY A 98 2.03 -17.40 1.65
N ILE A 99 1.82 -16.65 0.57
CA ILE A 99 1.01 -15.43 0.59
C ILE A 99 -0.48 -15.78 0.38
N THR A 100 -1.36 -15.16 1.17
CA THR A 100 -2.81 -15.24 1.01
C THR A 100 -3.47 -13.87 1.19
N GLU A 101 -4.79 -13.79 0.95
CA GLU A 101 -5.61 -12.58 1.20
C GLU A 101 -5.01 -11.29 0.58
N VAL A 102 -4.64 -11.35 -0.70
CA VAL A 102 -4.11 -10.19 -1.42
C VAL A 102 -5.23 -9.23 -1.76
N GLU A 103 -5.22 -8.06 -1.15
CA GLU A 103 -6.27 -7.06 -1.26
C GLU A 103 -5.70 -5.64 -1.39
N THR A 104 -6.53 -4.71 -1.84
CA THR A 104 -6.22 -3.29 -1.88
C THR A 104 -7.35 -2.48 -1.26
N GLN A 105 -7.01 -1.38 -0.60
CA GLN A 105 -7.99 -0.48 -0.01
C GLN A 105 -7.59 0.98 -0.23
N THR A 106 -8.58 1.85 -0.38
CA THR A 106 -8.38 3.31 -0.42
C THR A 106 -9.14 3.95 0.73
N TYR A 107 -8.49 4.85 1.47
CA TYR A 107 -9.10 5.56 2.58
C TYR A 107 -8.49 6.95 2.77
N THR A 108 -9.20 7.83 3.47
CA THR A 108 -8.75 9.20 3.76
C THR A 108 -8.00 9.25 5.10
N ILE A 109 -6.97 10.09 5.18
CA ILE A 109 -6.21 10.35 6.40
C ILE A 109 -6.26 11.85 6.70
N MET A 110 -6.50 12.19 7.97
CA MET A 110 -6.36 13.53 8.52
C MET A 110 -5.46 13.45 9.75
N PRO A 111 -4.30 14.13 9.76
CA PRO A 111 -3.51 14.28 10.98
C PRO A 111 -4.33 15.03 12.04
N MET A 112 -4.31 14.52 13.28
CA MET A 112 -5.01 15.08 14.44
C MET A 112 -4.01 15.54 15.49
#